data_AF-A0A0F6YID0-F1
#
_entry.id   AF-A0A0F6YID0-F1
#
_cell.length_a   1.000
_cell.length_b   1.000
_cell.length_c   1.000
_cell.angle_alpha   90.00
_cell.angle_beta   90.00
_cell.angle_gamma   90.00
#
_symmetry.space_group_name_H-M   'P 1'
#
loop_
_entity.id
_entity.type
_entity.pdbx_description
1 polymer ?
#
loop_
_entity_poly.entity_id
_entity_poly.type
_entity_poly.pdbx_seq_one_letter_code
_entity_poly.pdbx_strand_id
1 'polypeptide(L)'
;MNHLTLRDLQMILAFLVRDRRTELEAAVGAAYARTLEETLAQIDALPAAVVDAPLSEELSAADAQHDAWGAAIHSLCNALLECPGSTPEERAGARAGLDFLLPGGLRELRDSYVTEVSRARERRAQLDTHRAELSAVRIGARTLVDWATAFFDAGDALGRLLVDRADSGVDRTPAIKLRGEASKRVTRARGLVEPSSAADQRLFGYLDTIVGMRAPGSKERAPAPPTPSEPRPT
;
A
#
# COMPACT_ATOMS: atom_id res chain seq x y z
N MET A 1 13.20 -7.96 6.32
CA MET A 1 13.23 -8.09 4.84
C MET A 1 12.01 -8.81 4.23
N ASN A 2 11.10 -9.42 5.02
CA ASN A 2 9.97 -10.19 4.46
C ASN A 2 8.99 -9.37 3.60
N HIS A 3 8.99 -8.04 3.74
CA HIS A 3 8.10 -7.10 3.03
C HIS A 3 8.67 -6.56 1.71
N LEU A 4 9.90 -6.92 1.34
CA LEU A 4 10.48 -6.48 0.06
C LEU A 4 9.88 -7.27 -1.11
N THR A 5 9.52 -6.54 -2.16
CA THR A 5 9.11 -7.09 -3.46
C THR A 5 10.33 -7.55 -4.26
N LEU A 6 10.09 -8.30 -5.33
CA LEU A 6 11.19 -8.68 -6.25
C LEU A 6 11.80 -7.45 -6.93
N ARG A 7 10.98 -6.46 -7.27
CA ARG A 7 11.43 -5.17 -7.83
C ARG A 7 12.31 -4.39 -6.87
N ASP A 8 11.93 -4.33 -5.59
CA ASP A 8 12.75 -3.69 -4.56
C ASP A 8 14.14 -4.36 -4.49
N LEU A 9 14.19 -5.70 -4.49
CA LEU A 9 15.44 -6.46 -4.48
C LEU A 9 16.26 -6.26 -5.75
N GLN A 10 15.62 -6.12 -6.91
CA GLN A 10 16.29 -5.79 -8.18
C GLN A 10 17.03 -4.45 -8.05
N MET A 11 16.36 -3.43 -7.51
CA MET A 11 16.94 -2.09 -7.31
C MET A 11 18.11 -2.13 -6.32
N ILE A 12 17.95 -2.84 -5.20
CA ILE A 12 19.01 -3.02 -4.18
C ILE A 12 20.22 -3.73 -4.78
N LEU A 13 20.00 -4.84 -5.49
CA LEU A 13 21.09 -5.60 -6.12
C LEU A 13 21.79 -4.77 -7.19
N ALA A 14 21.04 -4.03 -8.03
CA ALA A 14 21.61 -3.12 -9.02
C ALA A 14 22.51 -2.07 -8.37
N PHE A 15 22.05 -1.41 -7.31
CA PHE A 15 22.87 -0.45 -6.56
C PHE A 15 24.16 -1.10 -6.02
N LEU A 16 24.06 -2.27 -5.41
CA LEU A 16 25.22 -2.98 -4.84
C LEU A 16 26.24 -3.39 -5.90
N VAL A 17 25.81 -4.01 -6.99
CA VAL A 17 26.72 -4.65 -7.96
C VAL A 17 27.12 -3.76 -9.12
N ARG A 18 26.35 -2.70 -9.42
CA ARG A 18 26.65 -1.74 -10.48
C ARG A 18 27.30 -0.48 -9.91
N ASP A 19 26.69 0.12 -8.89
CA ASP A 19 27.11 1.44 -8.40
C ASP A 19 28.17 1.36 -7.30
N ARG A 20 28.14 0.28 -6.49
CA ARG A 20 29.04 0.06 -5.35
C ARG A 20 29.97 -1.12 -5.53
N ARG A 21 30.24 -1.54 -6.77
CA ARG A 21 30.94 -2.80 -7.06
C ARG A 21 32.26 -2.96 -6.31
N THR A 22 33.16 -1.98 -6.37
CA THR A 22 34.48 -2.05 -5.73
C THR A 22 34.37 -2.11 -4.21
N GLU A 23 33.50 -1.29 -3.62
CA GLU A 23 33.26 -1.29 -2.16
C GLU A 23 32.65 -2.62 -1.71
N LEU A 24 31.71 -3.17 -2.50
CA LEU A 24 31.09 -4.46 -2.25
C LEU A 24 32.14 -5.58 -2.29
N GLU A 25 32.97 -5.66 -3.34
CA GLU A 25 34.00 -6.69 -3.46
C GLU A 25 35.03 -6.64 -2.32
N ALA A 26 35.40 -5.43 -1.88
CA ALA A 26 36.29 -5.27 -0.73
C ALA A 26 35.63 -5.77 0.58
N ALA A 27 34.32 -5.61 0.72
CA ALA A 27 33.60 -5.96 1.94
C ALA A 27 33.17 -7.44 2.01
N VAL A 28 32.73 -8.04 0.89
CA VAL A 28 32.15 -9.40 0.85
C VAL A 28 32.94 -10.39 0.00
N GLY A 29 33.97 -9.93 -0.72
CA GLY A 29 34.78 -10.71 -1.64
C GLY A 29 34.19 -10.80 -3.05
N ALA A 30 35.08 -10.83 -4.06
CA ALA A 30 34.70 -10.84 -5.48
C ALA A 30 33.81 -12.03 -5.89
N ALA A 31 34.04 -13.21 -5.29
CA ALA A 31 33.22 -14.39 -5.57
C ALA A 31 31.76 -14.20 -5.12
N TYR A 32 31.55 -13.59 -3.96
CA TYR A 32 30.21 -13.35 -3.44
C TYR A 32 29.52 -12.18 -4.16
N ALA A 33 30.27 -11.13 -4.52
CA ALA A 33 29.77 -10.05 -5.37
C ALA A 33 29.26 -10.57 -6.73
N ARG A 34 29.99 -11.50 -7.36
CA ARG A 34 29.54 -12.17 -8.60
C ARG A 34 28.24 -12.95 -8.40
N THR A 35 28.09 -13.64 -7.27
CA THR A 35 26.86 -14.37 -6.93
C THR A 35 25.64 -13.44 -6.83
N LEU A 36 25.83 -12.20 -6.35
CA LEU A 36 24.77 -11.19 -6.30
C LEU A 36 24.46 -10.62 -7.69
N GLU A 37 25.47 -10.44 -8.53
CA GLU A 37 25.32 -10.00 -9.92
C GLU A 37 24.57 -11.04 -10.76
N GLU A 38 24.89 -12.32 -10.61
CA GLU A 38 24.15 -13.41 -11.24
C GLU A 38 22.68 -13.45 -10.81
N THR A 39 22.39 -13.17 -9.54
CA THR A 39 21.00 -13.02 -9.06
C THR A 39 20.31 -11.85 -9.74
N LEU A 40 20.96 -10.68 -9.86
CA LEU A 40 20.39 -9.55 -10.58
C LEU A 40 20.09 -9.90 -12.04
N ALA A 41 21.01 -10.57 -12.73
CA ALA A 41 20.82 -11.00 -14.11
C ALA A 41 19.63 -11.97 -14.25
N GLN A 42 19.45 -12.88 -13.29
CA GLN A 42 18.27 -13.76 -13.26
C GLN A 42 16.98 -12.98 -13.08
N ILE A 43 16.97 -11.90 -12.28
CA ILE A 43 15.80 -11.04 -12.09
C ILE A 43 15.52 -10.24 -13.38
N ASP A 44 16.56 -9.66 -13.98
CA ASP A 44 16.45 -8.87 -15.22
C ASP A 44 15.95 -9.70 -16.41
N ALA A 45 16.17 -11.02 -16.40
CA ALA A 45 15.68 -11.94 -17.42
C ALA A 45 14.19 -12.32 -17.27
N LEU A 46 13.54 -11.99 -16.15
CA LEU A 46 12.12 -12.30 -15.95
C LEU A 46 11.23 -11.33 -16.75
N PRO A 47 10.09 -11.79 -17.28
CA PRO A 47 9.09 -10.91 -17.88
C PRO A 47 8.59 -9.86 -16.86
N ALA A 48 8.36 -8.62 -17.29
CA ALA A 48 7.89 -7.54 -16.42
C ALA A 48 6.61 -7.92 -15.64
N ALA A 49 5.66 -8.59 -16.29
CA ALA A 49 4.42 -9.08 -15.66
C ALA A 49 4.66 -10.05 -14.48
N VAL A 50 5.81 -10.74 -14.44
CA VAL A 50 6.21 -11.65 -13.37
C VAL A 50 6.89 -10.89 -12.22
N VAL A 51 7.62 -9.82 -12.55
CA VAL A 51 8.37 -8.96 -11.59
C VAL A 51 7.43 -8.04 -10.81
N ASP A 52 6.58 -7.28 -11.50
CA ASP A 52 5.70 -6.25 -10.89
C ASP A 52 4.34 -6.80 -10.45
N ALA A 53 4.09 -8.08 -10.77
CA ALA A 53 2.83 -8.78 -10.66
C ALA A 53 1.72 -8.25 -11.56
N PRO A 54 0.85 -9.13 -12.12
CA PRO A 54 -0.23 -8.68 -12.99
C PRO A 54 -1.20 -7.76 -12.24
N LEU A 55 -1.68 -6.74 -12.94
CA LEU A 55 -2.69 -5.79 -12.50
C LEU A 55 -2.33 -5.00 -11.23
N SER A 56 -1.04 -4.81 -10.94
CA SER A 56 -0.61 -4.16 -9.69
C SER A 56 -1.00 -2.68 -9.63
N GLU A 57 -0.90 -1.96 -10.74
CA GLU A 57 -1.31 -0.56 -10.84
C GLU A 57 -2.84 -0.41 -10.75
N GLU A 58 -3.58 -1.27 -11.44
CA GLU A 58 -5.04 -1.29 -11.44
C GLU A 58 -5.59 -1.64 -10.05
N LEU A 59 -4.99 -2.63 -9.38
CA LEU A 59 -5.32 -2.96 -7.98
C LEU A 59 -5.03 -1.78 -7.06
N SER A 60 -3.89 -1.11 -7.21
CA SER A 60 -3.54 0.05 -6.40
C SER A 60 -4.49 1.23 -6.64
N ALA A 61 -4.95 1.44 -7.87
CA ALA A 61 -5.91 2.50 -8.20
C ALA A 61 -7.31 2.19 -7.65
N ALA A 62 -7.77 0.94 -7.77
CA ALA A 62 -9.04 0.50 -7.20
C ALA A 62 -9.05 0.59 -5.66
N ASP A 63 -7.95 0.17 -5.02
CA ASP A 63 -7.71 0.31 -3.58
C ASP A 63 -7.77 1.78 -3.14
N ALA A 64 -7.03 2.66 -3.83
CA ALA A 64 -7.05 4.09 -3.53
C ALA A 64 -8.45 4.72 -3.65
N GLN A 65 -9.25 4.27 -4.64
CA GLN A 65 -10.63 4.73 -4.80
C GLN A 65 -11.55 4.24 -3.67
N HIS A 66 -11.39 2.99 -3.23
CA HIS A 66 -12.10 2.40 -2.10
C HIS A 66 -11.75 3.15 -0.79
N ASP A 67 -10.44 3.32 -0.52
CA ASP A 67 -9.91 4.07 0.62
C ASP A 67 -10.42 5.51 0.64
N ALA A 68 -10.44 6.19 -0.51
CA ALA A 68 -10.91 7.57 -0.61
C ALA A 68 -12.39 7.70 -0.22
N TRP A 69 -13.24 6.79 -0.69
CA TRP A 69 -14.66 6.78 -0.30
C TRP A 69 -14.83 6.49 1.18
N GLY A 70 -14.14 5.48 1.71
CA GLY A 70 -14.19 5.13 3.13
C GLY A 70 -13.72 6.30 4.01
N ALA A 71 -12.60 6.94 3.66
CA ALA A 71 -12.08 8.10 4.38
C ALA A 71 -13.05 9.28 4.33
N ALA A 72 -13.65 9.56 3.17
CA ALA A 72 -14.62 10.64 3.01
C ALA A 72 -15.88 10.40 3.85
N ILE A 73 -16.41 9.17 3.86
CA ILE A 73 -17.53 8.74 4.71
C ILE A 73 -17.18 8.96 6.19
N HIS A 74 -16.02 8.46 6.63
CA HIS A 74 -15.58 8.58 8.01
C HIS A 74 -15.45 10.04 8.45
N SER A 75 -14.81 10.88 7.63
CA SER A 75 -14.64 12.31 7.91
C SER A 75 -15.97 13.06 7.96
N LEU A 76 -16.87 12.80 7.01
CA LEU A 76 -18.20 13.43 7.00
C LEU A 76 -19.00 13.07 8.26
N CYS A 77 -19.08 11.78 8.61
CA CYS A 77 -19.85 11.35 9.76
C CYS A 77 -19.32 11.95 11.06
N ASN A 78 -17.99 11.99 11.26
CA ASN A 78 -17.40 12.64 12.43
C ASN A 78 -17.68 14.16 12.45
N ALA A 79 -17.58 14.83 11.30
CA ALA A 79 -17.90 16.25 11.21
C ALA A 79 -19.37 16.53 11.60
N LEU A 80 -20.32 15.68 11.18
CA LEU A 80 -21.73 15.82 11.55
C LEU A 80 -21.97 15.57 13.04
N LEU A 81 -21.25 14.64 13.65
CA LEU A 81 -21.33 14.36 15.08
C LEU A 81 -20.81 15.52 15.93
N GLU A 82 -19.79 16.24 15.47
CA GLU A 82 -19.16 17.36 16.18
C GLU A 82 -19.79 18.71 15.85
N CYS A 83 -20.42 18.86 14.69
CA CYS A 83 -20.99 20.13 14.24
C CYS A 83 -22.18 20.55 15.12
N PRO A 84 -22.14 21.76 15.73
CA PRO A 84 -23.25 22.26 16.56
C PRO A 84 -24.57 22.39 15.80
N GLY A 85 -24.51 22.64 14.48
CA GLY A 85 -25.67 22.85 13.62
C GLY A 85 -26.31 21.58 13.07
N SER A 86 -25.73 20.40 13.28
CA SER A 86 -26.32 19.14 12.81
C SER A 86 -27.59 18.81 13.58
N THR A 87 -28.60 18.34 12.86
CA THR A 87 -29.85 17.84 13.42
C THR A 87 -29.67 16.51 14.17
N PRO A 88 -30.59 16.16 15.10
CA PRO A 88 -30.59 14.85 15.74
C PRO A 88 -30.60 13.68 14.74
N GLU A 89 -31.35 13.81 13.64
CA GLU A 89 -31.47 12.80 12.60
C GLU A 89 -30.17 12.62 11.82
N GLU A 90 -29.48 13.71 11.47
CA GLU A 90 -28.16 13.65 10.82
C GLU A 90 -27.11 13.00 11.74
N ARG A 91 -27.13 13.31 13.04
CA ARG A 91 -26.22 12.68 14.01
C ARG A 91 -26.50 11.20 14.18
N ALA A 92 -27.77 10.80 14.22
CA ALA A 92 -28.17 9.40 14.29
C ALA A 92 -27.72 8.65 13.02
N GLY A 93 -27.98 9.21 11.83
CA GLY A 93 -27.53 8.64 10.56
C GLY A 93 -26.01 8.58 10.42
N ALA A 94 -25.28 9.58 10.93
CA ALA A 94 -23.82 9.58 10.95
C ALA A 94 -23.25 8.48 11.87
N ARG A 95 -23.86 8.28 13.05
CA ARG A 95 -23.48 7.18 13.96
C ARG A 95 -23.72 5.82 13.32
N ALA A 96 -24.92 5.61 12.80
CA ALA A 96 -25.27 4.38 12.08
C ALA A 96 -24.33 4.13 10.90
N GLY A 97 -23.97 5.17 10.15
CA GLY A 97 -23.00 5.12 9.07
C GLY A 97 -21.61 4.65 9.51
N LEU A 98 -21.08 5.18 10.61
CA LEU A 98 -19.79 4.73 11.14
C LEU A 98 -19.85 3.28 11.62
N ASP A 99 -20.88 2.93 12.39
CA ASP A 99 -21.02 1.60 12.99
C ASP A 99 -21.22 0.51 11.92
N PHE A 100 -21.92 0.84 10.84
CA PHE A 100 -22.21 -0.10 9.75
C PHE A 100 -21.08 -0.15 8.70
N LEU A 101 -20.67 1.01 8.17
CA LEU A 101 -19.76 1.06 7.03
C LEU A 101 -18.29 0.85 7.44
N LEU A 102 -17.90 1.33 8.63
CA LEU A 102 -16.52 1.36 9.12
C LEU A 102 -16.42 1.12 10.66
N PRO A 103 -16.89 -0.03 11.19
CA PRO A 103 -16.92 -0.31 12.62
C PRO A 103 -15.52 -0.29 13.29
N GLY A 104 -14.46 -0.68 12.59
CA GLY A 104 -13.07 -0.56 13.03
C GLY A 104 -12.40 0.77 12.67
N GLY A 105 -13.17 1.75 12.19
CA GLY A 105 -12.71 3.06 11.75
C GLY A 105 -11.76 2.98 10.54
N LEU A 106 -10.91 4.00 10.40
CA LEU A 106 -9.93 4.09 9.30
C LEU A 106 -8.90 2.95 9.27
N ARG A 107 -8.79 2.15 10.34
CA ARG A 107 -7.87 1.00 10.36
C ARG A 107 -8.31 -0.07 9.37
N GLU A 108 -9.61 -0.22 9.13
CA GLU A 108 -10.14 -1.21 8.21
C GLU A 108 -9.75 -0.96 6.75
N LEU A 109 -9.50 0.30 6.38
CA LEU A 109 -9.00 0.74 5.06
C LEU A 109 -7.51 0.44 4.84
N ARG A 110 -6.96 -0.47 5.63
CA ARG A 110 -5.57 -0.94 5.54
C ARG A 110 -5.51 -2.45 5.63
N ASP A 111 -6.67 -3.10 5.62
CA ASP A 111 -6.73 -4.55 5.64
C ASP A 111 -6.33 -5.10 4.27
N SER A 112 -6.21 -6.42 4.15
CA SER A 112 -5.86 -7.02 2.87
C SER A 112 -6.98 -6.82 1.84
N TYR A 113 -6.65 -6.74 0.55
CA TYR A 113 -7.65 -6.62 -0.53
C TYR A 113 -8.76 -7.67 -0.43
N VAL A 114 -8.41 -8.91 -0.06
CA VAL A 114 -9.40 -9.99 0.13
C VAL A 114 -10.37 -9.68 1.27
N THR A 115 -9.86 -9.14 2.38
CA THR A 115 -10.67 -8.74 3.53
C THR A 115 -11.61 -7.60 3.17
N GLU A 116 -11.13 -6.58 2.46
CA GLU A 116 -11.93 -5.44 2.03
C GLU A 116 -13.07 -5.87 1.10
N VAL A 117 -12.76 -6.70 0.10
CA VAL A 117 -13.75 -7.26 -0.83
C VAL A 117 -14.83 -8.06 -0.11
N SER A 118 -14.45 -8.94 0.82
CA SER A 118 -15.43 -9.73 1.58
C SER A 118 -16.36 -8.84 2.40
N ARG A 119 -15.82 -7.84 3.12
CA ARG A 119 -16.63 -6.90 3.90
C ARG A 119 -17.53 -6.04 3.02
N ALA A 120 -17.02 -5.55 1.89
CA ALA A 120 -17.82 -4.76 0.95
C ALA A 120 -19.05 -5.55 0.47
N ARG A 121 -18.88 -6.84 0.14
CA ARG A 121 -19.97 -7.73 -0.29
C ARG A 121 -20.95 -8.03 0.84
N GLU A 122 -20.45 -8.38 2.03
CA GLU A 122 -21.28 -8.66 3.21
C GLU A 122 -22.12 -7.44 3.61
N ARG A 123 -21.50 -6.26 3.69
CA ARG A 123 -22.19 -5.02 4.06
C ARG A 123 -23.12 -4.55 2.94
N ARG A 124 -22.75 -4.70 1.67
CA ARG A 124 -23.65 -4.39 0.54
C ARG A 124 -24.96 -5.17 0.63
N ALA A 125 -24.91 -6.44 1.01
CA ALA A 125 -26.13 -7.25 1.20
C ALA A 125 -27.04 -6.74 2.32
N GLN A 126 -26.51 -5.94 3.24
CA GLN A 126 -27.22 -5.35 4.38
C GLN A 126 -27.59 -3.88 4.16
N LEU A 127 -27.21 -3.27 3.03
CA LEU A 127 -27.39 -1.83 2.79
C LEU A 127 -28.87 -1.41 2.88
N ASP A 128 -29.78 -2.25 2.39
CA ASP A 128 -31.21 -1.95 2.45
C ASP A 128 -31.77 -1.89 3.87
N THR A 129 -31.20 -2.68 4.80
CA THR A 129 -31.58 -2.64 6.23
C THR A 129 -31.21 -1.30 6.87
N HIS A 130 -30.13 -0.66 6.43
CA HIS A 130 -29.65 0.61 6.96
C HIS A 130 -30.07 1.83 6.12
N ARG A 131 -30.77 1.62 5.00
CA ARG A 131 -31.08 2.67 4.02
C ARG A 131 -31.76 3.89 4.62
N ALA A 132 -32.72 3.69 5.52
CA ALA A 132 -33.47 4.78 6.14
C ALA A 132 -32.55 5.70 6.96
N GLU A 133 -31.71 5.12 7.82
CA GLU A 133 -30.78 5.85 8.69
C GLU A 133 -29.72 6.59 7.87
N LEU A 134 -29.12 5.92 6.88
CA LEU A 134 -28.11 6.52 6.02
C LEU A 134 -28.71 7.63 5.13
N SER A 135 -29.97 7.53 4.75
CA SER A 135 -30.63 8.57 3.93
C SER A 135 -30.87 9.88 4.69
N ALA A 136 -30.82 9.86 6.03
CA ALA A 136 -30.92 11.08 6.84
C ALA A 136 -29.70 12.00 6.67
N VAL A 137 -28.54 11.44 6.30
CA VAL A 137 -27.33 12.21 6.02
C VAL A 137 -27.30 12.63 4.56
N ARG A 138 -27.48 13.93 4.31
CA ARG A 138 -27.50 14.52 2.96
C ARG A 138 -26.15 15.14 2.60
N ILE A 139 -25.77 14.98 1.32
CA ILE A 139 -24.51 15.46 0.75
C ILE A 139 -24.85 16.15 -0.58
N GLY A 140 -25.33 17.39 -0.50
CA GLY A 140 -25.92 18.10 -1.63
C GLY A 140 -27.15 17.36 -2.18
N ALA A 141 -27.08 16.98 -3.45
CA ALA A 141 -28.12 16.19 -4.12
C ALA A 141 -28.07 14.67 -3.81
N ARG A 142 -27.01 14.22 -3.14
CA ARG A 142 -26.79 12.81 -2.77
C ARG A 142 -27.05 12.57 -1.28
N THR A 143 -27.00 11.32 -0.88
CA THR A 143 -27.13 10.83 0.49
C THR A 143 -25.92 9.98 0.87
N LEU A 144 -25.79 9.64 2.16
CA LEU A 144 -24.77 8.69 2.60
C LEU A 144 -24.98 7.29 2.00
N VAL A 145 -26.21 6.92 1.61
CA VAL A 145 -26.48 5.69 0.85
C VAL A 145 -25.74 5.70 -0.49
N ASP A 146 -25.78 6.81 -1.22
CA ASP A 146 -25.09 6.91 -2.52
C ASP A 146 -23.58 6.77 -2.38
N TRP A 147 -23.02 7.34 -1.31
CA TRP A 147 -21.60 7.22 -0.98
C TRP A 147 -21.25 5.80 -0.53
N ALA A 148 -22.09 5.15 0.28
CA ALA A 148 -21.93 3.75 0.66
C ALA A 148 -21.97 2.82 -0.55
N THR A 149 -22.89 3.05 -1.50
CA THR A 149 -22.94 2.31 -2.77
C THR A 149 -21.64 2.45 -3.54
N ALA A 150 -21.13 3.69 -3.70
CA ALA A 150 -19.86 3.94 -4.39
C ALA A 150 -18.65 3.31 -3.70
N PHE A 151 -18.64 3.31 -2.36
CA PHE A 151 -17.63 2.61 -1.55
C PHE A 151 -17.64 1.11 -1.85
N PHE A 152 -18.82 0.48 -1.81
CA PHE A 152 -18.93 -0.95 -2.11
C PHE A 152 -18.65 -1.28 -3.58
N ASP A 153 -19.01 -0.41 -4.54
CA ASP A 153 -18.70 -0.61 -5.96
C ASP A 153 -17.18 -0.62 -6.21
N ALA A 154 -16.43 0.23 -5.49
CA ALA A 154 -14.98 0.22 -5.52
C ALA A 154 -14.42 -1.08 -4.93
N GLY A 155 -14.99 -1.58 -3.82
CA GLY A 155 -14.64 -2.89 -3.26
C GLY A 155 -14.94 -4.05 -4.22
N ASP A 156 -16.08 -4.03 -4.90
CA ASP A 156 -16.42 -5.03 -5.92
C ASP A 156 -15.47 -4.97 -7.13
N ALA A 157 -15.04 -3.78 -7.54
CA ALA A 157 -14.05 -3.59 -8.59
C ALA A 157 -12.69 -4.18 -8.20
N LEU A 158 -12.24 -3.96 -6.97
CA LEU A 158 -11.05 -4.61 -6.42
C LEU A 158 -11.17 -6.13 -6.47
N GLY A 159 -12.35 -6.66 -6.13
CA GLY A 159 -12.65 -8.09 -6.20
C GLY A 159 -12.57 -8.68 -7.61
N ARG A 160 -13.02 -7.96 -8.63
CA ARG A 160 -12.89 -8.39 -10.04
C ARG A 160 -11.43 -8.45 -10.48
N LEU A 161 -10.65 -7.42 -10.16
CA LEU A 161 -9.22 -7.39 -10.48
C LEU A 161 -8.43 -8.51 -9.80
N LEU A 162 -8.82 -8.93 -8.60
CA LEU A 162 -8.22 -10.10 -7.94
C LEU A 162 -8.50 -11.40 -8.70
N VAL A 163 -9.71 -11.56 -9.24
CA VAL A 163 -10.08 -12.71 -10.08
C VAL A 163 -9.31 -12.65 -11.39
N ASP A 164 -9.31 -11.51 -12.09
CA ASP A 164 -8.57 -11.33 -13.35
C ASP A 164 -7.07 -11.60 -13.16
N ARG A 165 -6.50 -11.19 -12.02
CA ARG A 165 -5.12 -11.48 -11.66
C ARG A 165 -4.89 -12.97 -11.44
N ALA A 166 -5.82 -13.68 -10.81
CA ALA A 166 -5.75 -15.13 -10.66
C ALA A 166 -5.85 -15.86 -12.00
N ASP A 167 -6.70 -15.36 -12.90
CA ASP A 167 -6.96 -15.94 -14.23
C ASP A 167 -5.91 -15.55 -15.29
N SER A 168 -5.01 -14.61 -14.98
CA SER A 168 -3.96 -14.13 -15.90
C SER A 168 -3.03 -15.23 -16.43
N GLY A 169 -3.03 -16.42 -15.83
CA GLY A 169 -2.20 -17.56 -16.25
C GLY A 169 -0.69 -17.34 -16.08
N VAL A 170 -0.28 -16.23 -15.47
CA VAL A 170 1.13 -15.89 -15.25
C VAL A 170 1.70 -16.77 -14.14
N ASP A 171 2.60 -17.69 -14.47
CA ASP A 171 3.34 -18.45 -13.46
C ASP A 171 4.35 -17.56 -12.74
N ARG A 172 4.04 -17.24 -11.48
CA ARG A 172 4.89 -16.41 -10.61
C ARG A 172 5.83 -17.24 -9.74
N THR A 173 5.80 -18.57 -9.83
CA THR A 173 6.67 -19.46 -9.06
C THR A 173 8.15 -19.10 -9.20
N PRO A 174 8.68 -18.79 -10.40
CA PRO A 174 10.08 -18.36 -10.56
C PRO A 174 10.39 -17.07 -9.79
N ALA A 175 9.54 -16.05 -9.89
CA ALA A 175 9.72 -14.79 -9.15
C ALA A 175 9.67 -14.98 -7.64
N ILE A 176 8.75 -15.82 -7.12
CA ILE A 176 8.63 -16.08 -5.69
C ILE A 176 9.89 -16.75 -5.16
N LYS A 177 10.41 -17.77 -5.87
CA LYS A 177 11.65 -18.45 -5.52
C LYS A 177 12.82 -17.47 -5.54
N LEU A 178 12.96 -16.71 -6.62
CA LEU A 178 14.06 -15.78 -6.82
C LEU A 178 14.05 -14.64 -5.80
N ARG A 179 12.86 -14.14 -5.40
CA ARG A 179 12.71 -13.17 -4.31
C ARG A 179 13.26 -13.72 -2.99
N GLY A 180 12.94 -14.97 -2.67
CA GLY A 180 13.42 -15.65 -1.47
C GLY A 180 14.94 -15.83 -1.48
N GLU A 181 15.51 -16.24 -2.62
CA GLU A 181 16.96 -16.38 -2.77
C GLU A 181 17.69 -15.04 -2.70
N ALA A 182 17.25 -14.04 -3.47
CA ALA A 182 17.80 -12.69 -3.47
C ALA A 182 17.80 -12.08 -2.06
N SER A 183 16.67 -12.22 -1.33
CA SER A 183 16.59 -11.77 0.06
C SER A 183 17.65 -12.43 0.93
N LYS A 184 17.77 -13.76 0.88
CA LYS A 184 18.79 -14.49 1.66
C LYS A 184 20.21 -14.04 1.31
N ARG A 185 20.49 -13.86 0.01
CA ARG A 185 21.82 -13.44 -0.46
C ARG A 185 22.18 -12.04 0.01
N VAL A 186 21.25 -11.08 -0.07
CA VAL A 186 21.44 -9.70 0.42
C VAL A 186 21.61 -9.69 1.96
N THR A 187 20.79 -10.42 2.72
CA THR A 187 20.96 -10.53 4.18
C THR A 187 22.34 -11.09 4.53
N ARG A 188 22.77 -12.14 3.84
CA ARG A 188 24.10 -12.73 4.05
C ARG A 188 25.22 -11.77 3.64
N ALA A 189 25.06 -10.99 2.56
CA ALA A 189 26.03 -9.96 2.17
C ALA A 189 26.24 -8.96 3.31
N ARG A 190 25.15 -8.46 3.90
CA ARG A 190 25.21 -7.55 5.05
C ARG A 190 25.85 -8.18 6.27
N GLY A 191 25.56 -9.45 6.55
CA GLY A 191 26.17 -10.20 7.66
C GLY A 191 27.69 -10.42 7.53
N LEU A 192 28.28 -10.17 6.36
CA LEU A 192 29.74 -10.21 6.16
C LEU A 192 30.41 -8.85 6.44
N VAL A 193 29.62 -7.79 6.65
CA VAL A 193 30.10 -6.43 6.94
C VAL A 193 29.90 -6.13 8.42
N GLU A 194 30.85 -5.41 9.01
CA GLU A 194 30.73 -4.97 10.41
C GLU A 194 29.48 -4.09 10.59
N PRO A 195 28.54 -4.46 11.48
CA PRO A 195 27.29 -3.73 11.67
C PRO A 195 27.51 -2.27 12.05
N SER A 196 26.71 -1.36 11.50
CA SER A 196 26.77 0.10 11.78
C SER A 196 28.09 0.79 11.41
N SER A 197 29.02 0.08 10.76
CA SER A 197 30.24 0.68 10.23
C SER A 197 29.93 1.64 9.08
N ALA A 198 30.90 2.51 8.75
CA ALA A 198 30.78 3.38 7.59
C ALA A 198 30.62 2.58 6.27
N ALA A 199 31.17 1.35 6.21
CA ALA A 199 30.98 0.45 5.08
C ALA A 199 29.56 -0.12 5.02
N ASP A 200 28.99 -0.55 6.16
CA ASP A 200 27.59 -1.00 6.24
C ASP A 200 26.63 0.10 5.78
N GLN A 201 26.82 1.33 6.26
CA GLN A 201 25.96 2.46 5.88
C GLN A 201 26.05 2.80 4.38
N ARG A 202 27.25 2.81 3.78
CA ARG A 202 27.42 3.11 2.35
C ARG A 202 26.84 2.03 1.44
N LEU A 203 26.99 0.75 1.83
CA LEU A 203 26.52 -0.38 1.04
C LEU A 203 25.02 -0.64 1.25
N PHE A 204 24.53 -0.58 2.48
CA PHE A 204 23.18 -1.03 2.84
C PHE A 204 22.25 0.10 3.31
N GLY A 205 22.71 1.34 3.38
CA GLY A 205 21.83 2.48 3.70
C GLY A 205 20.67 2.63 2.71
N TYR A 206 20.89 2.33 1.43
CA TYR A 206 19.81 2.33 0.43
C TYR A 206 18.78 1.22 0.66
N LEU A 207 19.23 0.02 1.06
CA LEU A 207 18.36 -1.06 1.50
C LEU A 207 17.53 -0.63 2.71
N ASP A 208 18.14 0.05 3.68
CA ASP A 208 17.45 0.54 4.88
C ASP A 208 16.37 1.58 4.54
N THR A 209 16.64 2.48 3.58
CA THR A 209 15.63 3.41 3.05
C THR A 209 14.44 2.65 2.46
N ILE A 210 14.67 1.68 1.57
CA ILE A 210 13.59 0.91 0.94
C ILE A 210 12.81 0.09 1.97
N VAL A 211 13.49 -0.53 2.93
CA VAL A 211 12.83 -1.27 4.01
C VAL A 211 11.96 -0.34 4.87
N GLY A 212 12.44 0.87 5.17
CA GLY A 212 11.67 1.90 5.88
C GLY A 212 10.41 2.31 5.12
N MET A 213 10.51 2.51 3.80
CA MET A 213 9.36 2.84 2.93
C MET A 213 8.32 1.72 2.83
N ARG A 214 8.71 0.46 3.08
CA ARG A 214 7.83 -0.73 3.00
C ARG A 214 7.33 -1.23 4.35
N ALA A 215 7.70 -0.58 5.46
CA ALA A 215 7.28 -1.00 6.79
C ALA A 215 5.77 -0.75 6.98
N PRO A 216 5.00 -1.69 7.58
CA PRO A 216 3.57 -1.47 7.81
C PRO A 216 3.34 -0.19 8.64
N GLY A 217 2.68 0.81 8.05
CA GLY A 217 2.48 2.14 8.62
C GLY A 217 3.18 3.30 7.88
N SER A 218 4.07 3.02 6.93
CA SER A 218 4.81 4.00 6.13
C SER A 218 4.07 4.54 4.90
N LYS A 219 2.72 4.57 4.87
CA LYS A 219 1.98 5.39 3.89
C LYS A 219 2.35 6.85 4.19
N GLU A 220 3.46 7.32 3.64
CA GLU A 220 4.01 8.65 3.87
C GLU A 220 2.99 9.66 3.36
N ARG A 221 2.50 10.45 4.31
CA ARG A 221 1.60 11.58 4.13
C ARG A 221 2.20 12.47 3.04
N ALA A 222 1.44 12.76 1.98
CA ALA A 222 1.84 13.77 1.00
C ALA A 222 2.33 15.02 1.75
N PRO A 223 3.49 15.61 1.36
CA PRO A 223 3.99 16.80 2.03
C PRO A 223 2.91 17.89 1.94
N ALA A 224 2.60 18.49 3.10
CA ALA A 224 1.68 19.61 3.15
C ALA A 224 2.16 20.72 2.20
N PRO A 225 1.25 21.39 1.46
CA PRO A 225 1.63 22.49 0.58
C PRO A 225 2.40 23.55 1.38
N PRO A 226 3.44 24.17 0.79
CA PRO A 226 4.24 25.17 1.49
C PRO A 226 3.34 26.29 1.97
N THR A 227 3.44 26.59 3.27
CA THR A 227 2.80 27.75 3.89
C THR A 227 3.23 29.01 3.13
N PRO A 228 2.30 29.90 2.72
CA PRO A 228 2.66 31.18 2.11
C PRO A 228 3.59 31.93 3.07
N SER A 229 4.79 32.29 2.61
CA SER A 229 5.72 33.07 3.39
C SER A 229 5.08 34.40 3.79
N GLU A 230 5.10 34.73 5.08
CA GLU A 230 4.65 36.02 5.58
C GLU A 230 5.38 37.16 4.85
N PRO A 231 4.69 38.26 4.50
CA PRO A 231 5.32 39.41 3.88
C PRO A 231 6.28 40.06 4.89
N ARG A 232 7.54 40.18 4.48
CA ARG A 232 8.59 40.86 5.24
C ARG A 232 8.17 42.34 5.45
N PRO A 233 8.14 42.87 6.69
CA PRO A 233 7.81 44.26 6.90
C PRO A 233 8.92 45.18 6.35
N THR A 234 8.50 46.21 5.63
CA THR A 234 9.31 47.37 5.22
C THR A 234 9.48 48.35 6.37
#